data_AF-A0A258V7N0-F1
#
_entry.id   AF-A0A258V7N0-F1
#
_cell.length_a   1.000
_cell.length_b   1.000
_cell.length_c   1.000
_cell.angle_alpha   90.00
_cell.angle_beta   90.00
_cell.angle_gamma   90.00
#
_symmetry.space_group_name_H-M   'P 1'
#
loop_
_entity.id
_entity.type
_entity.pdbx_description
1 polymer ?
#
loop_
_entity_poly.entity_id
_entity_poly.type
_entity_poly.pdbx_seq_one_letter_code
_entity_poly.pdbx_strand_id
1 'polypeptide(L)'
;MNLDLNRQSWTPEELDLLTLIEPLACVQHAYRRLPETLLVNSACVFGGGPIGSLHLIELGRRFPKANLTIIDPSEARRTLAQSLFPTVRVLDSSNGKFDLTIVATSDPAANISAIQITKPMGTVIHFSGLNHKTTNDLAEVEGINIEKIHRNEEVRVLSTGVRLIGSSGYSRADILRSIQSLQEFPETYGLVQTSIVEGIDSKTLVQKCGQVRQYHQPVVEVLLRSDNEYLEDLKVIFRVQEQDTLKQVSPKKESGRYSAVVIEQELKQDIPKGYVRLQVLRFSICNTDRRVLDGTKSAKLTDSFILGHEGIGVIVGVGDGVDEKSLGQGISLILPHYYEENDPLLKNGVPYLSLQLKHLGIHINGCFASYVDVPEQCVFSVEPILNGQVDVLEAVQVA
;
A
#
# COMPACT_ATOMS: atom_id res chain seq x y z
N MET A 1 -3.45 27.03 15.67
CA MET A 1 -2.00 26.95 15.91
C MET A 1 -1.36 26.92 14.54
N ASN A 2 -0.62 27.94 14.12
CA ASN A 2 0.10 27.87 12.84
C ASN A 2 1.16 26.79 13.00
N LEU A 3 0.95 25.65 12.33
CA LEU A 3 1.92 24.58 12.26
C LEU A 3 3.13 25.14 11.52
N ASP A 4 4.21 25.41 12.25
CA ASP A 4 5.46 25.86 11.67
C ASP A 4 6.17 24.66 11.02
N LEU A 5 5.64 24.22 9.88
CA LEU A 5 6.24 23.22 9.00
C LEU A 5 7.64 23.66 8.52
N ASN A 6 8.03 24.93 8.73
CA ASN A 6 9.35 25.45 8.36
C ASN A 6 10.48 25.00 9.28
N ARG A 7 10.20 24.31 10.40
CA ARG A 7 11.29 23.79 11.26
C ARG A 7 12.10 22.67 10.62
N GLN A 8 11.56 21.98 9.61
CA GLN A 8 12.24 20.96 8.80
C GLN A 8 11.71 21.05 7.37
N SER A 9 12.51 21.60 6.45
CA SER A 9 12.10 21.90 5.08
C SER A 9 11.99 20.64 4.22
N TRP A 10 10.91 19.90 4.40
CA TRP A 10 10.47 18.86 3.48
C TRP A 10 10.03 19.48 2.16
N THR A 11 10.54 18.98 1.03
CA THR A 11 9.98 19.31 -0.29
C THR A 11 8.61 18.64 -0.46
N PRO A 12 7.71 19.21 -1.28
CA PRO A 12 6.44 18.55 -1.60
C PRO A 12 6.60 17.12 -2.11
N GLU A 13 7.64 16.87 -2.91
CA GLU A 13 7.94 15.57 -3.50
C GLU A 13 8.40 14.55 -2.45
N GLU A 14 9.20 14.97 -1.46
CA GLU A 14 9.59 14.09 -0.34
C GLU A 14 8.38 13.70 0.52
N LEU A 15 7.47 14.64 0.79
CA LEU A 15 6.23 14.34 1.51
C LEU A 15 5.35 13.35 0.74
N ASP A 16 5.27 13.50 -0.58
CA ASP A 16 4.51 12.58 -1.41
C ASP A 16 5.08 11.16 -1.27
N LEU A 17 6.41 10.99 -1.32
CA LEU A 17 7.09 9.68 -1.20
C LEU A 17 6.72 8.91 0.07
N LEU A 18 6.48 9.60 1.19
CA LEU A 18 6.14 8.94 2.45
C LEU A 18 4.83 8.13 2.38
N THR A 19 3.93 8.46 1.45
CA THR A 19 2.71 7.66 1.20
C THR A 19 3.01 6.26 0.67
N LEU A 20 4.22 6.01 0.15
CA LEU A 20 4.66 4.69 -0.31
C LEU A 20 5.20 3.79 0.80
N ILE A 21 5.36 4.27 2.03
CA ILE A 21 6.04 3.50 3.08
C ILE A 21 5.32 2.21 3.42
N GLU A 22 3.99 2.24 3.59
CA GLU A 22 3.18 1.06 3.86
C GLU A 22 3.24 0.03 2.72
N PRO A 23 2.96 0.39 1.44
CA PRO A 23 3.00 -0.58 0.36
C PRO A 23 4.42 -1.08 0.10
N LEU A 24 5.44 -0.24 0.26
CA LEU A 24 6.84 -0.66 0.15
C LEU A 24 7.23 -1.60 1.30
N ALA A 25 6.74 -1.37 2.51
CA ALA A 25 7.02 -2.25 3.65
C ALA A 25 6.45 -3.65 3.43
N CYS A 26 5.23 -3.74 2.89
CA CYS A 26 4.65 -5.02 2.45
C CYS A 26 5.56 -5.70 1.41
N VAL A 27 5.96 -4.97 0.37
CA VAL A 27 6.79 -5.50 -0.72
C VAL A 27 8.14 -5.99 -0.19
N GLN A 28 8.82 -5.21 0.65
CA GLN A 28 10.12 -5.57 1.24
C GLN A 28 10.01 -6.73 2.22
N HIS A 29 8.89 -6.86 2.94
CA HIS A 29 8.59 -8.02 3.77
C HIS A 29 8.68 -9.32 2.95
N ALA A 30 8.10 -9.34 1.75
CA ALA A 30 8.12 -10.51 0.87
C ALA A 30 9.53 -11.00 0.52
N TYR A 31 10.48 -10.08 0.30
CA TYR A 31 11.86 -10.45 -0.04
C TYR A 31 12.65 -10.99 1.15
N ARG A 32 12.33 -10.60 2.39
CA ARG A 32 12.97 -11.18 3.58
C ARG A 32 12.63 -12.63 3.81
N ARG A 33 11.54 -13.08 3.19
CA ARG A 33 11.09 -14.46 3.24
C ARG A 33 11.78 -15.35 2.22
N LEU A 34 12.52 -14.75 1.28
CA LEU A 34 13.37 -15.50 0.37
C LEU A 34 14.61 -16.03 1.11
N PRO A 35 15.07 -17.26 0.80
CA PRO A 35 16.33 -17.74 1.34
C PRO A 35 17.50 -16.92 0.79
N GLU A 36 18.46 -16.60 1.67
CA GLU A 36 19.66 -15.82 1.32
C GLU A 36 20.51 -16.46 0.21
N THR A 37 20.44 -17.79 0.07
CA THR A 37 21.17 -18.55 -0.95
C THR A 37 20.48 -18.55 -2.32
N LEU A 38 19.36 -17.85 -2.49
CA LEU A 38 18.61 -17.85 -3.75
C LEU A 38 19.38 -17.07 -4.83
N LEU A 39 19.72 -17.75 -5.93
CA LEU A 39 20.29 -17.13 -7.11
C LEU A 39 19.18 -16.82 -8.12
N VAL A 40 19.10 -15.56 -8.55
CA VAL A 40 18.09 -15.09 -9.50
C VAL A 40 18.79 -14.50 -10.74
N ASN A 41 18.69 -15.19 -11.87
CA ASN A 41 19.15 -14.71 -13.18
C ASN A 41 17.99 -14.25 -14.08
N SER A 42 16.79 -14.77 -13.84
CA SER A 42 15.55 -14.29 -14.47
C SER A 42 14.40 -14.22 -13.47
N ALA A 43 13.72 -13.07 -13.44
CA ALA A 43 12.57 -12.85 -12.55
C ALA A 43 11.36 -12.31 -13.32
N CYS A 44 10.16 -12.70 -12.89
CA CYS A 44 8.91 -12.25 -13.50
C CYS A 44 7.90 -11.75 -12.47
N VAL A 45 7.29 -10.60 -12.72
CA VAL A 45 6.20 -10.04 -11.91
C VAL A 45 4.89 -10.16 -12.68
N PHE A 46 3.86 -10.75 -12.07
CA PHE A 46 2.49 -10.73 -12.58
C PHE A 46 1.72 -9.57 -11.95
N GLY A 47 1.21 -8.67 -12.78
CA GLY A 47 0.49 -7.45 -12.41
C GLY A 47 1.36 -6.21 -12.59
N GLY A 48 0.97 -5.35 -13.53
CA GLY A 48 1.59 -4.06 -13.87
C GLY A 48 1.04 -2.87 -13.08
N GLY A 49 0.47 -3.12 -11.90
CA GLY A 49 -0.05 -2.08 -11.00
C GLY A 49 1.01 -1.60 -9.99
N PRO A 50 0.62 -0.73 -9.03
CA PRO A 50 1.55 -0.06 -8.11
C PRO A 50 2.49 -1.01 -7.37
N ILE A 51 1.92 -2.07 -6.79
CA ILE A 51 2.66 -3.12 -6.07
C ILE A 51 3.61 -3.88 -6.99
N GLY A 52 3.18 -4.22 -8.21
CA GLY A 52 4.03 -4.90 -9.18
C GLY A 52 5.23 -4.05 -9.60
N SER A 53 5.02 -2.74 -9.77
CA SER A 53 6.10 -1.79 -10.03
C SER A 53 7.08 -1.64 -8.86
N LEU A 54 6.59 -1.64 -7.61
CA LEU A 54 7.46 -1.68 -6.43
C LEU A 54 8.27 -2.99 -6.37
N HIS A 55 7.69 -4.13 -6.73
CA HIS A 55 8.42 -5.39 -6.86
C HIS A 55 9.49 -5.34 -7.97
N LEU A 56 9.22 -4.72 -9.11
CA LEU A 56 10.24 -4.53 -10.16
C LEU A 56 11.43 -3.72 -9.65
N ILE A 57 11.16 -2.64 -8.90
CA ILE A 57 12.21 -1.81 -8.29
C ILE A 57 13.04 -2.65 -7.31
N GLU A 58 12.41 -3.36 -6.37
CA GLU A 58 13.13 -4.21 -5.41
C GLU A 58 13.92 -5.33 -6.10
N LEU A 59 13.38 -5.94 -7.15
CA LEU A 59 14.10 -6.93 -7.95
C LEU A 59 15.34 -6.34 -8.62
N GLY A 60 15.22 -5.18 -9.27
CA GLY A 60 16.34 -4.53 -9.95
C GLY A 60 17.44 -4.13 -8.98
N ARG A 61 17.07 -3.73 -7.77
CA ARG A 61 18.02 -3.35 -6.70
C ARG A 61 18.73 -4.56 -6.10
N ARG A 62 17.99 -5.63 -5.79
CA ARG A 62 18.53 -6.84 -5.13
C ARG A 62 19.25 -7.76 -6.10
N PHE A 63 18.80 -7.81 -7.35
CA PHE A 63 19.32 -8.70 -8.39
C PHE A 63 19.66 -7.89 -9.66
N PRO A 64 20.65 -6.98 -9.62
CA PRO A 64 20.93 -6.04 -10.71
C PRO A 64 21.37 -6.68 -12.03
N LYS A 65 21.72 -7.98 -12.01
CA LYS A 65 22.09 -8.77 -13.20
C LYS A 65 20.94 -9.64 -13.73
N ALA A 66 19.79 -9.67 -13.05
CA ALA A 66 18.67 -10.49 -13.44
C ALA A 66 17.93 -9.88 -14.64
N ASN A 67 17.50 -10.74 -15.55
CA ASN A 67 16.57 -10.35 -16.61
C ASN A 67 15.17 -10.24 -16.02
N LEU A 68 14.63 -9.03 -15.97
CA LEU A 68 13.32 -8.75 -15.39
C LEU A 68 12.23 -8.75 -16.44
N THR A 69 11.09 -9.33 -16.10
CA THR A 69 9.88 -9.34 -16.93
C THR A 69 8.69 -8.93 -16.09
N ILE A 70 7.76 -8.17 -16.67
CA ILE A 70 6.44 -7.93 -16.09
C ILE A 70 5.35 -8.36 -17.05
N ILE A 71 4.32 -9.01 -16.51
CA ILE A 71 3.20 -9.56 -17.25
C ILE A 71 1.91 -8.92 -16.74
N ASP A 72 1.16 -8.27 -17.63
CA ASP A 72 -0.18 -7.77 -17.33
C ASP A 72 -1.08 -7.85 -18.57
N PRO A 73 -2.31 -8.37 -18.49
CA PRO A 73 -3.23 -8.45 -19.63
C PRO A 73 -3.72 -7.07 -20.13
N SER A 74 -3.67 -6.02 -19.29
CA SER A 74 -4.06 -4.67 -19.67
C SER A 74 -2.98 -3.99 -20.52
N GLU A 75 -3.35 -3.57 -21.73
CA GLU A 75 -2.46 -2.80 -22.61
C GLU A 75 -2.03 -1.47 -21.98
N ALA A 76 -2.95 -0.75 -21.33
CA ALA A 76 -2.65 0.50 -20.63
C ALA A 76 -1.54 0.32 -19.58
N ARG A 77 -1.65 -0.71 -18.75
CA ARG A 77 -0.61 -1.03 -17.74
C ARG A 77 0.70 -1.44 -18.36
N ARG A 78 0.68 -2.21 -19.45
CA ARG A 78 1.92 -2.57 -20.18
C ARG A 78 2.61 -1.34 -20.75
N THR A 79 1.85 -0.44 -21.38
CA THR A 79 2.39 0.81 -21.94
C THR A 79 3.02 1.67 -20.84
N LEU A 80 2.35 1.79 -19.69
CA LEU A 80 2.88 2.51 -18.54
C LEU A 80 4.13 1.83 -17.95
N ALA A 81 4.12 0.51 -17.78
CA ALA A 81 5.29 -0.22 -17.29
C ALA A 81 6.49 -0.07 -18.25
N GLN A 82 6.25 -0.09 -19.56
CA GLN A 82 7.31 0.06 -20.57
C GLN A 82 7.92 1.46 -20.56
N SER A 83 7.13 2.50 -20.28
CA SER A 83 7.62 3.88 -20.19
C SER A 83 8.42 4.12 -18.91
N LEU A 84 7.98 3.57 -17.78
CA LEU A 84 8.64 3.72 -16.48
C LEU A 84 9.89 2.84 -16.34
N PHE A 85 9.89 1.65 -16.95
CA PHE A 85 10.94 0.65 -16.81
C PHE A 85 11.46 0.17 -18.18
N PRO A 86 12.20 1.03 -18.92
CA PRO A 86 12.58 0.76 -20.31
C PRO A 86 13.48 -0.47 -20.51
N THR A 87 14.17 -0.93 -19.46
CA THR A 87 15.04 -2.12 -19.48
C THR A 87 14.31 -3.41 -19.13
N VAL A 88 13.06 -3.34 -18.65
CA VAL A 88 12.25 -4.49 -18.26
C VAL A 88 11.49 -5.01 -19.48
N ARG A 89 11.44 -6.33 -19.65
CA ARG A 89 10.62 -6.94 -20.68
C ARG A 89 9.15 -6.89 -20.27
N VAL A 90 8.30 -6.27 -21.07
CA VAL A 90 6.85 -6.16 -20.80
C VAL A 90 6.07 -7.08 -21.72
N LEU A 91 5.22 -7.95 -21.16
CA LEU A 91 4.44 -8.93 -21.92
C LEU A 91 2.97 -8.97 -21.46
N ASP A 92 2.09 -9.46 -22.32
CA ASP A 92 0.70 -9.80 -21.97
C ASP A 92 0.59 -11.23 -21.39
N SER A 93 1.47 -12.13 -21.84
CA SER A 93 1.59 -13.51 -21.40
C SER A 93 3.01 -14.05 -21.66
N SER A 94 3.37 -15.19 -21.07
CA SER A 94 4.67 -15.81 -21.30
C SER A 94 4.63 -17.31 -21.09
N ASN A 95 5.37 -18.05 -21.93
CA ASN A 95 5.72 -19.46 -21.71
C ASN A 95 7.20 -19.61 -21.31
N GLY A 96 7.84 -18.51 -20.89
CA GLY A 96 9.24 -18.51 -20.44
C GLY A 96 9.46 -19.33 -19.17
N LYS A 97 10.71 -19.40 -18.73
CA LYS A 97 11.09 -20.06 -17.48
C LYS A 97 11.92 -19.13 -16.60
N PHE A 98 11.47 -18.93 -15.36
CA PHE A 98 12.02 -17.95 -14.43
C PHE A 98 12.55 -18.60 -13.15
N ASP A 99 13.61 -18.03 -12.57
CA ASP A 99 14.13 -18.48 -11.27
C ASP A 99 13.24 -18.01 -10.12
N LEU A 100 12.66 -16.81 -10.27
CA LEU A 100 11.77 -16.18 -9.31
C LEU A 100 10.53 -15.60 -10.02
N THR A 101 9.34 -15.92 -9.53
CA THR A 101 8.10 -15.28 -9.97
C THR A 101 7.37 -14.63 -8.80
N ILE A 102 6.70 -13.51 -9.03
CA ILE A 102 5.96 -12.76 -8.02
C ILE A 102 4.55 -12.53 -8.54
N VAL A 103 3.55 -12.82 -7.71
CA VAL A 103 2.14 -12.60 -8.05
C VAL A 103 1.60 -11.40 -7.29
N ALA A 104 1.58 -10.25 -7.96
CA ALA A 104 1.08 -8.96 -7.45
C ALA A 104 -0.29 -8.60 -8.07
N THR A 105 -1.12 -9.61 -8.33
CA THR A 105 -2.47 -9.47 -8.86
C THR A 105 -3.41 -10.43 -8.15
N SER A 106 -4.68 -10.05 -8.05
CA SER A 106 -5.72 -10.87 -7.39
C SER A 106 -6.38 -11.90 -8.33
N ASP A 107 -5.80 -12.11 -9.52
CA ASP A 107 -6.26 -13.08 -10.52
C ASP A 107 -5.82 -14.52 -10.17
N PRO A 108 -6.76 -15.46 -9.99
CA PRO A 108 -6.45 -16.88 -9.79
C PRO A 108 -5.60 -17.49 -10.92
N ALA A 109 -5.85 -17.12 -12.18
CA ALA A 109 -5.14 -17.71 -13.31
C ALA A 109 -3.64 -17.32 -13.30
N ALA A 110 -3.33 -16.06 -12.98
CA ALA A 110 -1.97 -15.59 -12.82
C ALA A 110 -1.17 -16.38 -11.77
N ASN A 111 -1.82 -16.81 -10.67
CA ASN A 111 -1.16 -17.62 -9.64
C ASN A 111 -0.73 -18.98 -10.19
N ILE A 112 -1.60 -19.65 -10.96
CA ILE A 112 -1.29 -20.94 -11.58
C ILE A 112 -0.23 -20.78 -12.68
N SER A 113 -0.35 -19.75 -13.52
CA SER A 113 0.64 -19.46 -14.56
C SER A 113 2.03 -19.18 -13.96
N ALA A 114 2.12 -18.44 -12.86
CA ALA A 114 3.38 -18.17 -12.17
C ALA A 114 4.09 -19.45 -11.75
N ILE A 115 3.36 -20.40 -11.18
CA ILE A 115 3.90 -21.72 -10.81
C ILE A 115 4.40 -22.45 -12.06
N GLN A 116 3.59 -22.49 -13.13
CA GLN A 116 3.93 -23.19 -14.37
C GLN A 116 5.17 -22.65 -15.06
N ILE A 117 5.41 -21.34 -15.01
CA ILE A 117 6.58 -20.70 -15.64
C ILE A 117 7.79 -20.59 -14.71
N THR A 118 7.68 -21.06 -13.47
CA THR A 118 8.82 -21.13 -12.55
C THR A 118 9.63 -22.39 -12.83
N LYS A 119 10.96 -22.27 -12.84
CA LYS A 119 11.88 -23.41 -13.04
C LYS A 119 11.80 -24.37 -11.84
N PRO A 120 12.13 -25.67 -12.02
CA PRO A 120 12.47 -26.53 -10.88
C PRO A 120 13.50 -25.85 -9.99
N MET A 121 13.36 -25.98 -8.67
CA MET A 121 14.15 -25.25 -7.64
C MET A 121 13.97 -23.72 -7.62
N GLY A 122 13.16 -23.16 -8.52
CA GLY A 122 12.75 -21.77 -8.49
C GLY A 122 11.72 -21.48 -7.41
N THR A 123 11.41 -20.19 -7.22
CA THR A 123 10.49 -19.73 -6.17
C THR A 123 9.36 -18.88 -6.74
N VAL A 124 8.15 -19.05 -6.20
CA VAL A 124 6.98 -18.19 -6.43
C VAL A 124 6.68 -17.45 -5.14
N ILE A 125 6.59 -16.12 -5.20
CA ILE A 125 6.03 -15.29 -4.12
C ILE A 125 4.55 -15.03 -4.42
N HIS A 126 3.66 -15.55 -3.58
CA HIS A 126 2.24 -15.25 -3.58
C HIS A 126 1.97 -14.02 -2.69
N PHE A 127 2.08 -12.83 -3.30
CA PHE A 127 1.98 -11.55 -2.59
C PHE A 127 0.54 -11.04 -2.47
N SER A 128 -0.29 -11.21 -3.50
CA SER A 128 -1.67 -10.73 -3.48
C SER A 128 -2.63 -11.85 -3.11
N GLY A 129 -3.57 -11.54 -2.21
CA GLY A 129 -4.76 -12.37 -2.01
C GLY A 129 -5.69 -12.36 -3.24
N LEU A 130 -6.50 -13.40 -3.35
CA LEU A 130 -7.45 -13.62 -4.44
C LEU A 130 -8.71 -12.74 -4.29
N ASN A 131 -9.33 -12.42 -5.42
CA ASN A 131 -10.64 -11.74 -5.44
C ASN A 131 -11.76 -12.79 -5.35
N HIS A 132 -12.35 -12.97 -4.17
CA HIS A 132 -13.52 -13.85 -4.02
C HIS A 132 -14.81 -13.11 -4.44
N LYS A 133 -15.27 -13.32 -5.68
CA LYS A 133 -16.65 -13.00 -6.06
C LYS A 133 -17.62 -14.15 -5.74
N THR A 134 -17.11 -15.38 -5.71
CA THR A 134 -17.84 -16.59 -5.29
C THR A 134 -16.88 -17.52 -4.53
N THR A 135 -17.41 -18.42 -3.71
CA THR A 135 -16.64 -19.41 -2.93
C THR A 135 -15.96 -20.51 -3.76
N ASN A 136 -16.12 -20.51 -5.09
CA ASN A 136 -15.71 -21.61 -5.97
C ASN A 136 -14.44 -21.34 -6.80
N ASP A 137 -13.90 -20.11 -6.80
CA ASP A 137 -12.64 -19.79 -7.49
C ASP A 137 -11.43 -20.03 -6.57
N LEU A 138 -11.26 -21.27 -6.10
CA LEU A 138 -10.09 -21.66 -5.33
C LEU A 138 -8.92 -21.91 -6.28
N ALA A 139 -7.90 -21.06 -6.23
CA ALA A 139 -6.63 -21.36 -6.88
C ALA A 139 -5.92 -22.43 -6.02
N GLU A 140 -5.93 -23.67 -6.50
CA GLU A 140 -5.29 -24.81 -5.84
C GLU A 140 -4.24 -25.47 -6.73
N VAL A 141 -3.19 -25.97 -6.11
CA VAL A 141 -2.11 -26.72 -6.78
C VAL A 141 -1.71 -27.90 -5.90
N GLU A 142 -1.73 -29.12 -6.43
CA GLU A 142 -1.43 -30.34 -5.66
C GLU A 142 -2.27 -30.47 -4.35
N GLY A 143 -3.52 -29.98 -4.36
CA GLY A 143 -4.39 -29.95 -3.19
C GLY A 143 -4.05 -28.86 -2.16
N ILE A 144 -3.14 -27.95 -2.49
CA ILE A 144 -2.73 -26.82 -1.65
C ILE A 144 -3.48 -25.56 -2.10
N ASN A 145 -4.18 -24.93 -1.16
CA ASN A 145 -4.88 -23.68 -1.38
C ASN A 145 -3.91 -22.49 -1.34
N ILE A 146 -3.81 -21.74 -2.45
CA ILE A 146 -2.86 -20.65 -2.61
C ILE A 146 -3.21 -19.43 -1.73
N GLU A 147 -4.48 -19.16 -1.48
CA GLU A 147 -4.89 -18.08 -0.56
C GLU A 147 -4.37 -18.35 0.85
N LYS A 148 -4.37 -19.62 1.29
CA LYS A 148 -3.77 -20.00 2.58
C LYS A 148 -2.27 -19.78 2.59
N ILE A 149 -1.57 -20.11 1.49
CA ILE A 149 -0.13 -19.84 1.38
C ILE A 149 0.14 -18.35 1.61
N HIS A 150 -0.55 -17.48 0.88
CA HIS A 150 -0.44 -16.02 1.01
C HIS A 150 -0.76 -15.56 2.44
N ARG A 151 -1.96 -15.83 2.95
CA ARG A 151 -2.49 -15.28 4.22
C ARG A 151 -1.77 -15.79 5.47
N ASN A 152 -1.45 -17.08 5.50
CA ASN A 152 -0.80 -17.70 6.65
C ASN A 152 0.71 -17.62 6.57
N GLU A 153 1.24 -16.92 5.56
CA GLU A 153 2.67 -16.80 5.37
C GLU A 153 3.37 -18.17 5.27
N GLU A 154 2.77 -19.14 4.58
CA GLU A 154 3.34 -20.49 4.50
C GLU A 154 4.48 -20.59 3.48
N VAL A 155 5.35 -21.59 3.71
CA VAL A 155 6.31 -22.07 2.72
C VAL A 155 5.98 -23.51 2.36
N ARG A 156 5.87 -23.79 1.07
CA ARG A 156 5.58 -25.13 0.52
C ARG A 156 6.54 -25.44 -0.63
N VAL A 157 6.77 -26.72 -0.88
CA VAL A 157 7.55 -27.18 -2.04
C VAL A 157 6.71 -28.20 -2.77
N LEU A 158 6.50 -27.96 -4.07
CA LEU A 158 5.71 -28.85 -4.93
C LEU A 158 6.53 -30.06 -5.37
N SER A 159 5.85 -31.08 -5.90
CA SER A 159 6.48 -32.27 -6.48
C SER A 159 7.47 -31.95 -7.62
N THR A 160 7.26 -30.81 -8.30
CA THR A 160 8.13 -30.26 -9.35
C THR A 160 9.42 -29.61 -8.83
N GLY A 161 9.56 -29.49 -7.51
CA GLY A 161 10.67 -28.79 -6.85
C GLY A 161 10.51 -27.27 -6.82
N VAL A 162 9.38 -26.71 -7.27
CA VAL A 162 9.07 -25.28 -7.15
C VAL A 162 8.70 -24.95 -5.70
N ARG A 163 9.32 -23.90 -5.14
CA ARG A 163 9.00 -23.38 -3.81
C ARG A 163 7.91 -22.32 -3.90
N LEU A 164 6.88 -22.45 -3.09
CA LEU A 164 5.82 -21.44 -2.91
C LEU A 164 6.04 -20.73 -1.59
N ILE A 165 6.03 -19.41 -1.61
CA ILE A 165 6.20 -18.55 -0.44
C ILE A 165 5.05 -17.56 -0.42
N GLY A 166 4.25 -17.55 0.65
CA GLY A 166 3.28 -16.49 0.87
C GLY A 166 3.96 -15.18 1.26
N SER A 167 3.22 -14.09 1.33
CA SER A 167 3.66 -12.86 2.00
C SER A 167 2.45 -12.03 2.33
N SER A 168 2.23 -11.71 3.61
CA SER A 168 1.08 -10.91 4.04
C SER A 168 1.48 -9.96 5.17
N GLY A 169 1.14 -8.68 5.00
CA GLY A 169 1.45 -7.65 6.00
C GLY A 169 2.92 -7.24 5.99
N TYR A 170 3.34 -6.68 7.13
CA TYR A 170 4.68 -6.13 7.36
C TYR A 170 4.92 -5.95 8.86
N SER A 171 6.18 -5.71 9.23
CA SER A 171 6.65 -5.42 10.58
C SER A 171 7.12 -3.98 10.73
N ARG A 172 7.36 -3.52 11.96
CA ARG A 172 7.97 -2.20 12.23
C ARG A 172 9.36 -2.08 11.56
N ALA A 173 10.14 -3.16 11.53
CA ALA A 173 11.43 -3.18 10.85
C ALA A 173 11.29 -3.00 9.32
N ASP A 174 10.18 -3.43 8.71
CA ASP A 174 9.90 -3.15 7.30
C ASP A 174 9.59 -1.67 7.06
N ILE A 175 8.85 -1.03 7.95
CA ILE A 175 8.58 0.43 7.89
C ILE A 175 9.88 1.22 7.92
N LEU A 176 10.79 0.88 8.85
CA LEU A 176 12.09 1.54 8.97
C LEU A 176 12.94 1.37 7.70
N ARG A 177 12.99 0.15 7.14
CA ARG A 177 13.71 -0.11 5.88
C ARG A 177 13.09 0.61 4.68
N SER A 178 11.77 0.71 4.62
CA SER A 178 11.08 1.49 3.58
C SER A 178 11.49 2.95 3.65
N ILE A 179 11.51 3.55 4.84
CA ILE A 179 11.97 4.94 5.03
C ILE A 179 13.39 5.11 4.51
N GLN A 180 14.32 4.25 4.93
CA GLN A 180 15.71 4.29 4.47
C GLN A 180 15.81 4.14 2.94
N SER A 181 15.05 3.21 2.36
CA SER A 181 15.08 2.95 0.92
C SER A 181 14.54 4.15 0.11
N LEU A 182 13.50 4.82 0.61
CA LEU A 182 12.96 6.02 -0.01
C LEU A 182 13.93 7.20 0.10
N GLN A 183 14.65 7.34 1.20
CA GLN A 183 15.69 8.36 1.36
C GLN A 183 16.90 8.12 0.44
N GLU A 184 17.31 6.87 0.29
CA GLU A 184 18.50 6.52 -0.50
C GLU A 184 18.19 6.52 -2.01
N PHE A 185 16.94 6.22 -2.41
CA PHE A 185 16.54 6.12 -3.82
C PHE A 185 15.21 6.83 -4.15
N PRO A 186 15.06 8.12 -3.81
CA PRO A 186 13.79 8.84 -3.95
C PRO A 186 13.30 8.86 -5.40
N GLU A 187 14.19 9.09 -6.36
CA GLU A 187 13.84 9.12 -7.78
C GLU A 187 13.37 7.76 -8.30
N THR A 188 13.93 6.66 -7.77
CA THR A 188 13.58 5.31 -8.24
C THR A 188 12.19 4.90 -7.75
N TYR A 189 11.90 5.09 -6.45
CA TYR A 189 10.58 4.78 -5.91
C TYR A 189 9.52 5.79 -6.35
N GLY A 190 9.93 7.05 -6.57
CA GLY A 190 9.09 8.11 -7.11
C GLY A 190 8.51 7.83 -8.50
N LEU A 191 9.08 6.89 -9.27
CA LEU A 191 8.51 6.44 -10.54
C LEU A 191 7.09 5.87 -10.40
N VAL A 192 6.77 5.28 -9.24
CA VAL A 192 5.45 4.67 -8.98
C VAL A 192 4.39 5.75 -8.73
N GLN A 193 4.77 6.97 -8.38
CA GLN A 193 3.86 8.10 -8.23
C GLN A 193 3.66 8.77 -9.58
N THR A 194 2.61 8.39 -10.29
CA THR A 194 2.41 8.83 -11.66
C THR A 194 1.61 10.13 -11.74
N SER A 195 0.84 10.46 -10.70
CA SER A 195 -0.13 11.55 -10.75
C SER A 195 -0.35 12.22 -9.40
N ILE A 196 -0.68 13.51 -9.45
CA ILE A 196 -0.94 14.38 -8.31
C ILE A 196 -2.31 15.03 -8.48
N VAL A 197 -3.01 15.18 -7.36
CA VAL A 197 -4.27 15.92 -7.24
C VAL A 197 -4.10 16.93 -6.11
N GLU A 198 -4.22 18.21 -6.42
CA GLU A 198 -4.13 19.30 -5.44
C GLU A 198 -5.52 19.58 -4.87
N GLY A 199 -5.82 19.00 -3.70
CA GLY A 199 -7.08 19.15 -2.97
C GLY A 199 -8.01 17.93 -3.00
N ILE A 200 -8.78 17.73 -1.93
CA ILE A 200 -9.64 16.53 -1.76
C ILE A 200 -10.79 16.50 -2.78
N ASP A 201 -11.44 17.65 -3.01
CA ASP A 201 -12.55 17.80 -3.95
C ASP A 201 -12.10 18.25 -5.36
N SER A 202 -10.79 18.28 -5.60
CA SER A 202 -10.25 18.74 -6.88
C SER A 202 -10.72 17.86 -8.02
N LYS A 203 -11.04 18.52 -9.13
CA LYS A 203 -11.49 17.89 -10.38
C LYS A 203 -10.37 17.76 -11.41
N THR A 204 -9.15 18.07 -10.99
CA THR A 204 -7.98 18.10 -11.85
C THR A 204 -6.95 17.10 -11.35
N LEU A 205 -6.51 16.22 -12.25
CA LEU A 205 -5.38 15.33 -12.04
C LEU A 205 -4.24 15.75 -12.96
N VAL A 206 -3.05 15.89 -12.41
CA VAL A 206 -1.84 16.22 -13.15
C VAL A 206 -0.90 15.02 -13.13
N GLN A 207 -0.62 14.46 -14.29
CA GLN A 207 0.34 13.36 -14.43
C GLN A 207 1.76 13.92 -14.39
N LYS A 208 2.74 13.15 -13.88
CA LYS A 208 4.16 13.56 -13.85
C LYS A 208 4.74 13.84 -15.24
N CYS A 209 4.16 13.29 -16.29
CA CYS A 209 4.52 13.63 -17.68
C CYS A 209 4.03 15.02 -18.13
N GLY A 210 3.33 15.76 -17.27
CA GLY A 210 2.78 17.09 -17.54
C GLY A 210 1.36 17.08 -18.13
N GLN A 211 0.81 15.91 -18.45
CA GLN A 211 -0.55 15.80 -18.95
C GLN A 211 -1.57 16.09 -17.85
N VAL A 212 -2.59 16.88 -18.19
CA VAL A 212 -3.67 17.26 -17.27
C VAL A 212 -4.96 16.59 -17.69
N ARG A 213 -5.63 15.91 -16.77
CA ARG A 213 -6.98 15.35 -16.95
C ARG A 213 -7.98 16.12 -16.09
N GLN A 214 -9.08 16.53 -16.71
CA GLN A 214 -10.15 17.29 -16.09
C GLN A 214 -11.41 16.43 -16.01
N TYR A 215 -12.06 16.46 -14.85
CA TYR A 215 -13.24 15.65 -14.55
C TYR A 215 -14.44 16.52 -14.20
N HIS A 216 -15.63 15.98 -14.35
CA HIS A 216 -16.87 16.68 -13.96
C HIS A 216 -17.10 16.64 -12.43
N GLN A 217 -16.56 15.61 -11.78
CA GLN A 217 -16.65 15.32 -10.35
C GLN A 217 -15.25 15.27 -9.73
N PRO A 218 -15.12 15.34 -8.40
CA PRO A 218 -13.83 15.19 -7.73
C PRO A 218 -13.08 13.93 -8.21
N VAL A 219 -11.78 14.06 -8.45
CA VAL A 219 -10.94 12.97 -8.98
C VAL A 219 -11.01 11.74 -8.08
N VAL A 220 -11.03 11.93 -6.76
CA VAL A 220 -11.12 10.80 -5.80
C VAL A 220 -12.41 9.99 -5.98
N GLU A 221 -13.53 10.63 -6.31
CA GLU A 221 -14.80 9.94 -6.58
C GLU A 221 -14.79 9.18 -7.90
N VAL A 222 -14.02 9.68 -8.88
CA VAL A 222 -13.88 9.04 -10.19
C VAL A 222 -12.94 7.83 -10.08
N LEU A 223 -11.75 8.01 -9.53
CA LEU A 223 -10.73 6.96 -9.44
C LEU A 223 -11.12 5.79 -8.53
N LEU A 224 -12.00 6.01 -7.57
CA LEU A 224 -12.53 4.96 -6.71
C LEU A 224 -13.70 4.18 -7.33
N ARG A 225 -14.13 4.52 -8.54
CA ARG A 225 -15.12 3.71 -9.29
C ARG A 225 -14.49 2.44 -9.83
N SER A 226 -15.34 1.48 -10.17
CA SER A 226 -14.95 0.17 -10.69
C SER A 226 -14.57 0.18 -12.19
N ASP A 227 -14.28 1.33 -12.79
CA ASP A 227 -13.98 1.49 -14.23
C ASP A 227 -12.47 1.58 -14.55
N ASN A 228 -12.18 1.61 -15.85
CA ASN A 228 -10.84 1.42 -16.44
C ASN A 228 -9.91 2.63 -16.29
N GLU A 229 -10.39 3.79 -15.84
CA GLU A 229 -9.60 5.04 -15.84
C GLU A 229 -8.40 4.98 -14.88
N TYR A 230 -8.48 4.18 -13.82
CA TYR A 230 -7.37 3.93 -12.90
C TYR A 230 -6.25 3.04 -13.49
N LEU A 231 -6.42 2.48 -14.70
CA LEU A 231 -5.40 1.63 -15.32
C LEU A 231 -4.23 2.41 -15.94
N GLU A 232 -4.40 3.72 -16.12
CA GLU A 232 -3.40 4.63 -16.70
C GLU A 232 -2.47 5.25 -15.65
N ASP A 233 -2.72 4.99 -14.36
CA ASP A 233 -1.93 5.50 -13.24
C ASP A 233 -1.53 4.35 -12.32
N LEU A 234 -0.38 4.52 -11.66
CA LEU A 234 0.02 3.66 -10.57
C LEU A 234 -0.45 4.27 -9.25
N LYS A 235 0.35 5.18 -8.66
CA LYS A 235 0.02 5.84 -7.41
C LYS A 235 -0.40 7.28 -7.66
N VAL A 236 -1.64 7.59 -7.31
CA VAL A 236 -2.19 8.95 -7.36
C VAL A 236 -2.12 9.55 -5.97
N ILE A 237 -1.41 10.66 -5.83
CA ILE A 237 -1.20 11.37 -4.57
C ILE A 237 -2.17 12.54 -4.47
N PHE A 238 -2.91 12.60 -3.38
CA PHE A 238 -3.76 13.74 -3.04
C PHE A 238 -3.02 14.61 -2.05
N ARG A 239 -2.78 15.86 -2.43
CA ARG A 239 -2.17 16.88 -1.60
C ARG A 239 -3.29 17.69 -0.96
N VAL A 240 -3.56 17.45 0.32
CA VAL A 240 -4.61 18.15 1.07
C VAL A 240 -4.20 19.63 1.19
N GLN A 241 -5.11 20.53 0.86
CA GLN A 241 -4.84 21.96 0.82
C GLN A 241 -5.47 22.67 2.03
N GLU A 242 -5.02 23.89 2.33
CA GLU A 242 -5.60 24.69 3.41
C GLU A 242 -7.11 24.92 3.22
N GLN A 243 -7.58 25.14 1.98
CA GLN A 243 -9.00 25.30 1.67
C GLN A 243 -9.84 24.03 1.90
N ASP A 244 -9.22 22.87 2.14
CA ASP A 244 -9.94 21.63 2.40
C ASP A 244 -10.42 21.51 3.85
N THR A 245 -10.16 22.49 4.74
CA THR A 245 -10.31 22.44 6.22
C THR A 245 -11.34 21.50 6.86
N LEU A 246 -12.48 21.19 6.24
CA LEU A 246 -13.47 20.22 6.72
C LEU A 246 -14.02 19.34 5.59
N LYS A 247 -13.17 18.64 4.85
CA LYS A 247 -13.62 17.64 3.85
C LYS A 247 -13.21 16.22 4.21
N GLN A 248 -14.08 15.27 3.88
CA GLN A 248 -13.77 13.84 3.91
C GLN A 248 -14.36 13.09 2.71
N VAL A 249 -13.78 11.95 2.37
CA VAL A 249 -14.29 11.03 1.35
C VAL A 249 -14.97 9.86 2.05
N SER A 250 -16.28 9.76 1.85
CA SER A 250 -17.13 8.78 2.53
C SER A 250 -17.83 7.87 1.53
N PRO A 251 -18.18 6.64 1.92
CA PRO A 251 -18.99 5.77 1.09
C PRO A 251 -20.45 6.26 1.12
N LYS A 252 -21.11 6.30 -0.03
CA LYS A 252 -22.54 6.54 -0.15
C LYS A 252 -23.21 5.33 -0.78
N LYS A 253 -24.23 4.79 -0.11
CA LYS A 253 -24.96 3.63 -0.63
C LYS A 253 -26.11 4.07 -1.52
N GLU A 254 -26.04 3.75 -2.81
CA GLU A 254 -27.11 3.99 -3.78
C GLU A 254 -27.45 2.69 -4.51
N SER A 255 -28.73 2.31 -4.54
CA SER A 255 -29.21 1.11 -5.25
C SER A 255 -28.44 -0.18 -4.90
N GLY A 256 -27.99 -0.31 -3.65
CA GLY A 256 -27.28 -1.49 -3.15
C GLY A 256 -25.77 -1.53 -3.44
N ARG A 257 -25.19 -0.51 -4.08
CA ARG A 257 -23.75 -0.37 -4.31
C ARG A 257 -23.20 0.85 -3.56
N TYR A 258 -21.95 0.78 -3.13
CA TYR A 258 -21.27 1.94 -2.54
C TYR A 258 -20.49 2.69 -3.63
N SER A 259 -20.53 4.01 -3.57
CA SER A 259 -19.63 4.90 -4.31
C SER A 259 -18.90 5.80 -3.31
N ALA A 260 -17.74 6.33 -3.68
CA ALA A 260 -17.10 7.39 -2.93
C ALA A 260 -17.77 8.73 -3.23
N VAL A 261 -17.96 9.55 -2.20
CA VAL A 261 -18.42 10.93 -2.30
C VAL A 261 -17.58 11.83 -1.39
N VAL A 262 -17.26 13.02 -1.86
CA VAL A 262 -16.67 14.06 -1.00
C VAL A 262 -17.80 14.77 -0.26
N ILE A 263 -17.70 14.85 1.06
CA ILE A 263 -18.67 15.52 1.92
C ILE A 263 -17.95 16.46 2.90
N GLU A 264 -18.69 17.42 3.43
CA GLU A 264 -18.27 18.20 4.59
C GLU A 264 -18.05 17.26 5.79
N GLN A 265 -16.94 17.44 6.48
CA GLN A 265 -16.52 16.67 7.62
C GLN A 265 -17.05 17.29 8.91
N GLU A 266 -17.76 16.49 9.71
CA GLU A 266 -18.10 16.86 11.08
C GLU A 266 -16.96 16.48 12.02
N LEU A 267 -16.15 17.46 12.42
CA LEU A 267 -15.06 17.25 13.36
C LEU A 267 -15.59 17.28 14.80
N LYS A 268 -15.55 16.13 15.49
CA LYS A 268 -15.94 16.05 16.90
C LYS A 268 -14.99 16.88 17.77
N GLN A 269 -15.51 17.55 18.80
CA GLN A 269 -14.66 18.31 19.72
C GLN A 269 -13.74 17.37 20.53
N ASP A 270 -14.31 16.29 21.08
CA ASP A 270 -13.58 15.32 21.89
C ASP A 270 -12.83 14.30 21.02
N ILE A 271 -11.59 14.02 21.38
CA ILE A 271 -10.76 12.96 20.78
C ILE A 271 -10.89 11.72 21.66
N PRO A 272 -11.21 10.53 21.11
CA PRO A 272 -11.34 9.31 21.91
C PRO A 272 -10.09 8.98 22.73
N LYS A 273 -10.26 8.32 23.88
CA LYS A 273 -9.16 7.80 24.69
C LYS A 273 -8.24 6.91 23.84
N GLY A 274 -6.92 7.12 23.92
CA GLY A 274 -5.91 6.37 23.16
C GLY A 274 -5.84 6.71 21.67
N TYR A 275 -6.52 7.78 21.23
CA TYR A 275 -6.49 8.26 19.85
C TYR A 275 -5.71 9.56 19.75
N VAL A 276 -5.23 9.83 18.54
CA VAL A 276 -4.67 11.12 18.15
C VAL A 276 -5.44 11.68 16.96
N ARG A 277 -5.55 13.01 16.92
CA ARG A 277 -6.07 13.74 15.77
C ARG A 277 -4.92 14.18 14.89
N LEU A 278 -4.94 13.75 13.62
CA LEU A 278 -4.02 14.27 12.61
C LEU A 278 -4.71 15.27 11.72
N GLN A 279 -4.00 16.34 11.38
CA GLN A 279 -4.23 17.08 10.15
C GLN A 279 -3.53 16.32 9.02
N VAL A 280 -4.31 15.80 8.07
CA VAL A 280 -3.78 15.01 6.95
C VAL A 280 -3.11 15.96 5.95
N LEU A 281 -1.91 15.60 5.51
CA LEU A 281 -1.15 16.35 4.51
C LEU A 281 -1.22 15.68 3.14
N ARG A 282 -1.07 14.36 3.10
CA ARG A 282 -1.13 13.55 1.88
C ARG A 282 -1.88 12.26 2.14
N PHE A 283 -2.57 11.78 1.12
CA PHE A 283 -3.00 10.38 1.05
C PHE A 283 -2.92 9.88 -0.38
N SER A 284 -3.03 8.56 -0.54
CA SER A 284 -2.99 7.94 -1.85
C SER A 284 -3.98 6.79 -1.97
N ILE A 285 -4.43 6.51 -3.20
CA ILE A 285 -5.41 5.45 -3.45
C ILE A 285 -4.73 4.08 -3.50
N CYS A 286 -5.36 3.10 -2.87
CA CYS A 286 -5.03 1.69 -2.96
C CYS A 286 -6.15 0.91 -3.67
N ASN A 287 -5.82 -0.22 -4.28
CA ASN A 287 -6.82 -1.13 -4.82
C ASN A 287 -7.79 -1.64 -3.74
N THR A 288 -7.35 -1.73 -2.49
CA THR A 288 -8.19 -2.12 -1.36
C THR A 288 -9.36 -1.15 -1.16
N ASP A 289 -9.18 0.16 -1.38
CA ASP A 289 -10.25 1.16 -1.23
C ASP A 289 -11.40 0.90 -2.22
N ARG A 290 -11.06 0.58 -3.48
CA ARG A 290 -12.03 0.18 -4.51
C ARG A 290 -12.75 -1.12 -4.14
N ARG A 291 -11.99 -2.13 -3.68
CA ARG A 291 -12.56 -3.43 -3.31
C ARG A 291 -13.57 -3.33 -2.16
N VAL A 292 -13.33 -2.41 -1.23
CA VAL A 292 -14.23 -2.10 -0.12
C VAL A 292 -15.56 -1.53 -0.64
N LEU A 293 -15.53 -0.60 -1.59
CA LEU A 293 -16.73 -0.03 -2.22
C LEU A 293 -17.48 -1.05 -3.10
N ASP A 294 -16.74 -1.86 -3.86
CA ASP A 294 -17.30 -2.89 -4.73
C ASP A 294 -17.81 -4.13 -3.96
N GLY A 295 -17.58 -4.20 -2.65
CA GLY A 295 -18.00 -5.30 -1.78
C GLY A 295 -17.19 -6.60 -1.92
N THR A 296 -16.08 -6.58 -2.66
CA THR A 296 -15.15 -7.73 -2.80
C THR A 296 -14.13 -7.81 -1.66
N LYS A 297 -14.10 -6.79 -0.80
CA LYS A 297 -13.44 -6.80 0.51
C LYS A 297 -14.50 -6.46 1.55
N SER A 298 -14.72 -7.36 2.52
CA SER A 298 -15.65 -7.12 3.61
C SER A 298 -15.21 -5.91 4.44
N ALA A 299 -16.13 -4.98 4.66
CA ALA A 299 -15.93 -3.74 5.40
C ALA A 299 -17.21 -3.36 6.14
N LYS A 300 -17.08 -2.54 7.20
CA LYS A 300 -18.22 -2.03 7.98
C LYS A 300 -18.47 -0.56 7.63
N LEU A 301 -19.02 -0.33 6.45
CA LEU A 301 -19.23 1.01 5.92
C LEU A 301 -20.52 1.65 6.44
N THR A 302 -20.41 2.91 6.86
CA THR A 302 -21.52 3.84 7.17
C THR A 302 -21.33 5.11 6.35
N ASP A 303 -22.38 5.91 6.17
CA ASP A 303 -22.28 7.13 5.34
C ASP A 303 -21.33 8.19 5.93
N SER A 304 -20.98 8.08 7.22
CA SER A 304 -19.99 8.91 7.92
C SER A 304 -18.58 8.31 7.98
N PHE A 305 -18.38 7.11 7.42
CA PHE A 305 -17.11 6.40 7.44
C PHE A 305 -16.08 7.10 6.55
N ILE A 306 -14.85 7.25 7.02
CA ILE A 306 -13.76 7.84 6.22
C ILE A 306 -13.02 6.71 5.48
N LEU A 307 -12.88 6.80 4.16
CA LEU A 307 -12.13 5.82 3.34
C LEU A 307 -10.60 6.04 3.43
N GLY A 308 -9.82 5.14 2.85
CA GLY A 308 -8.37 5.32 2.70
C GLY A 308 -7.53 4.79 3.86
N HIS A 309 -6.34 4.30 3.57
CA HIS A 309 -5.48 3.68 4.58
C HIS A 309 -3.98 3.88 4.32
N GLU A 310 -3.66 4.81 3.43
CA GLU A 310 -2.29 5.18 3.08
C GLU A 310 -2.19 6.72 3.08
N GLY A 311 -1.67 7.28 4.17
CA GLY A 311 -1.55 8.73 4.32
C GLY A 311 -0.51 9.17 5.32
N ILE A 312 -0.28 10.48 5.35
CA ILE A 312 0.61 11.15 6.31
C ILE A 312 -0.06 12.42 6.83
N GLY A 313 0.31 12.85 8.02
CA GLY A 313 -0.21 14.05 8.64
C GLY A 313 0.65 14.56 9.78
N VAL A 314 0.18 15.62 10.44
CA VAL A 314 0.76 16.11 11.69
C VAL A 314 -0.24 15.93 12.81
N ILE A 315 0.23 15.44 13.97
CA ILE A 315 -0.60 15.30 15.16
C ILE A 315 -0.91 16.71 15.71
N VAL A 316 -2.20 17.07 15.71
CA VAL A 316 -2.72 18.36 16.16
C VAL A 316 -3.59 18.27 17.41
N GLY A 317 -3.88 17.05 17.87
CA GLY A 317 -4.63 16.79 19.09
C GLY A 317 -4.38 15.38 19.61
N VAL A 318 -4.54 15.20 20.91
CA VAL A 318 -4.40 13.90 21.59
C VAL A 318 -5.60 13.67 22.49
N GLY A 319 -6.09 12.44 22.55
CA GLY A 319 -7.10 12.02 23.52
C GLY A 319 -6.47 11.51 24.82
N ASP A 320 -7.31 11.27 25.83
CA ASP A 320 -6.87 10.77 27.13
C ASP A 320 -5.96 9.53 27.01
N GLY A 321 -4.88 9.49 27.77
CA GLY A 321 -3.95 8.36 27.82
C GLY A 321 -2.85 8.36 26.75
N VAL A 322 -2.84 9.33 25.83
CA VAL A 322 -1.73 9.58 24.90
C VAL A 322 -0.81 10.64 25.48
N ASP A 323 0.51 10.49 25.31
CA ASP A 323 1.50 11.48 25.77
C ASP A 323 1.33 12.81 24.99
N GLU A 324 1.16 13.93 25.69
CA GLU A 324 1.08 15.27 25.07
C GLU A 324 2.32 15.62 24.25
N LYS A 325 3.48 14.98 24.52
CA LYS A 325 4.68 15.14 23.70
C LYS A 325 4.49 14.71 22.25
N SER A 326 3.46 13.92 21.93
CA SER A 326 3.10 13.54 20.57
C SER A 326 2.60 14.73 19.73
N LEU A 327 2.11 15.80 20.38
CA LEU A 327 1.67 17.01 19.69
C LEU A 327 2.83 17.70 18.97
N GLY A 328 2.66 17.96 17.67
CA GLY A 328 3.64 18.72 16.90
C GLY A 328 5.00 18.05 16.69
N GLN A 329 5.11 16.72 16.83
CA GLN A 329 6.32 15.94 16.51
C GLN A 329 6.67 15.88 15.00
N GLY A 330 6.23 16.86 14.21
CA GLY A 330 6.41 16.89 12.76
C GLY A 330 5.57 15.83 12.05
N ILE A 331 6.12 15.27 10.97
CA ILE A 331 5.41 14.38 10.06
C ILE A 331 5.22 12.99 10.68
N SER A 332 4.01 12.46 10.54
CA SER A 332 3.64 11.12 10.99
C SER A 332 2.96 10.34 9.87
N LEU A 333 3.32 9.05 9.76
CA LEU A 333 2.63 8.09 8.90
C LEU A 333 1.33 7.66 9.55
N ILE A 334 0.30 7.48 8.72
CA ILE A 334 -0.98 6.87 9.09
C ILE A 334 -0.96 5.45 8.53
N LEU A 335 -0.74 4.47 9.39
CA LEU A 335 -0.59 3.06 9.03
C LEU A 335 -1.90 2.29 9.29
N PRO A 336 -2.28 1.34 8.41
CA PRO A 336 -3.57 0.69 8.43
C PRO A 336 -3.84 -0.15 9.68
N HIS A 337 -2.81 -0.73 10.30
CA HIS A 337 -2.99 -1.81 11.26
C HIS A 337 -3.32 -1.31 12.67
N TYR A 338 -4.45 -1.79 13.20
CA TYR A 338 -4.85 -1.63 14.59
C TYR A 338 -4.95 -3.00 15.26
N TYR A 339 -4.27 -3.14 16.40
CA TYR A 339 -4.23 -4.35 17.20
C TYR A 339 -4.95 -4.13 18.53
N GLU A 340 -5.72 -5.12 18.98
CA GLU A 340 -6.29 -5.10 20.32
C GLU A 340 -5.18 -5.34 21.36
N GLU A 341 -5.15 -4.56 22.46
CA GLU A 341 -4.06 -4.55 23.44
C GLU A 341 -3.74 -5.94 24.06
N ASN A 342 -4.74 -6.82 24.10
CA ASN A 342 -4.63 -8.15 24.71
C ASN A 342 -4.37 -9.28 23.70
N ASP A 343 -4.05 -8.97 22.45
CA ASP A 343 -3.75 -9.99 21.44
C ASP A 343 -2.42 -10.72 21.76
N PRO A 344 -2.43 -12.06 21.90
CA PRO A 344 -1.20 -12.84 22.11
C PRO A 344 -0.15 -12.67 21.00
N LEU A 345 -0.58 -12.44 19.75
CA LEU A 345 0.33 -12.29 18.61
C LEU A 345 1.05 -10.94 18.62
N LEU A 346 0.46 -9.92 19.25
CA LEU A 346 1.15 -8.66 19.53
C LEU A 346 2.33 -8.87 20.47
N LYS A 347 2.13 -9.66 21.53
CA LYS A 347 3.20 -10.00 22.50
C LYS A 347 4.31 -10.85 21.89
N ASN A 348 4.00 -11.62 20.85
CA ASN A 348 4.95 -12.49 20.15
C ASN A 348 5.68 -11.81 18.98
N GLY A 349 5.49 -10.51 18.76
CA GLY A 349 6.17 -9.76 17.71
C GLY A 349 5.68 -10.04 16.28
N VAL A 350 4.56 -10.77 16.12
CA VAL A 350 3.95 -11.09 14.82
C VAL A 350 2.50 -10.59 14.74
N PRO A 351 2.23 -9.31 15.07
CA PRO A 351 0.87 -8.80 15.21
C PRO A 351 0.09 -8.83 13.89
N TYR A 352 0.77 -8.78 12.75
CA TYR A 352 0.18 -8.86 11.41
C TYR A 352 -0.52 -10.20 11.10
N LEU A 353 -0.28 -11.26 11.92
CA LEU A 353 -1.01 -12.54 11.84
C LEU A 353 -2.29 -12.56 12.68
N SER A 354 -2.63 -11.47 13.37
CA SER A 354 -3.81 -11.39 14.24
C SER A 354 -5.11 -11.57 13.46
N LEU A 355 -5.98 -12.46 13.97
CA LEU A 355 -7.35 -12.61 13.51
C LEU A 355 -8.28 -11.47 13.98
N GLN A 356 -7.82 -10.66 14.94
CA GLN A 356 -8.54 -9.50 15.48
C GLN A 356 -8.05 -8.18 14.85
N LEU A 357 -7.08 -8.25 13.93
CA LEU A 357 -6.51 -7.11 13.24
C LEU A 357 -7.59 -6.28 12.53
N LYS A 358 -7.75 -5.03 12.96
CA LYS A 358 -8.59 -4.05 12.27
C LYS A 358 -7.72 -3.20 11.36
N HIS A 359 -8.35 -2.68 10.31
CA HIS A 359 -7.67 -1.87 9.31
C HIS A 359 -8.38 -0.51 9.21
N LEU A 360 -7.61 0.58 9.22
CA LEU A 360 -8.08 1.90 8.79
C LEU A 360 -8.68 1.80 7.38
N GLY A 361 -9.72 2.59 7.10
CA GLY A 361 -10.41 2.59 5.80
C GLY A 361 -11.20 1.30 5.48
N ILE A 362 -11.23 0.31 6.38
CA ILE A 362 -12.01 -0.95 6.21
C ILE A 362 -12.92 -1.22 7.42
N HIS A 363 -12.34 -1.20 8.62
CA HIS A 363 -13.02 -1.57 9.87
C HIS A 363 -13.20 -0.37 10.80
N ILE A 364 -12.30 0.59 10.71
CA ILE A 364 -12.27 1.86 11.45
C ILE A 364 -11.94 2.98 10.45
N ASN A 365 -12.25 4.23 10.80
CA ASN A 365 -12.08 5.38 9.90
C ASN A 365 -10.66 5.45 9.31
N GLY A 366 -10.62 5.77 8.02
CA GLY A 366 -9.44 5.93 7.20
C GLY A 366 -8.88 7.34 7.14
N CYS A 367 -8.02 7.61 6.17
CA CYS A 367 -7.27 8.86 6.06
C CYS A 367 -7.66 9.79 4.89
N PHE A 368 -8.69 9.47 4.11
CA PHE A 368 -9.17 10.36 3.03
C PHE A 368 -10.02 11.49 3.61
N ALA A 369 -9.39 12.34 4.41
CA ALA A 369 -10.03 13.47 5.06
C ALA A 369 -9.01 14.58 5.33
N SER A 370 -9.50 15.73 5.76
CA SER A 370 -8.66 16.87 6.17
C SER A 370 -8.13 16.66 7.58
N TYR A 371 -8.97 16.10 8.45
CA TYR A 371 -8.61 15.64 9.78
C TYR A 371 -9.06 14.21 10.00
N VAL A 372 -8.34 13.46 10.83
CA VAL A 372 -8.76 12.11 11.23
C VAL A 372 -8.36 11.83 12.66
N ASP A 373 -9.26 11.20 13.41
CA ASP A 373 -8.93 10.56 14.68
C ASP A 373 -8.58 9.10 14.43
N VAL A 374 -7.35 8.71 14.74
CA VAL A 374 -6.89 7.32 14.65
C VAL A 374 -6.29 6.87 15.97
N PRO A 375 -6.31 5.56 16.28
CA PRO A 375 -5.58 5.03 17.43
C PRO A 375 -4.10 5.43 17.36
N GLU A 376 -3.50 5.81 18.49
CA GLU A 376 -2.08 6.23 18.55
C GLU A 376 -1.13 5.18 17.93
N GLN A 377 -1.42 3.89 18.15
CA GLN A 377 -0.63 2.78 17.60
C GLN A 377 -0.61 2.72 16.06
N CYS A 378 -1.58 3.35 15.39
CA CYS A 378 -1.63 3.44 13.93
C CYS A 378 -0.77 4.59 13.38
N VAL A 379 -0.04 5.29 14.24
CA VAL A 379 0.74 6.46 13.89
C VAL A 379 2.22 6.20 14.11
N PHE A 380 3.04 6.60 13.15
CA PHE A 380 4.48 6.45 13.22
C PHE A 380 5.15 7.78 12.88
N SER A 381 5.78 8.42 13.87
CA SER A 381 6.55 9.65 13.63
C SER A 381 7.83 9.32 12.86
N VAL A 382 8.06 10.02 11.75
CA VAL A 382 9.27 9.82 10.92
C VAL A 382 10.44 10.70 11.37
N GLU A 383 10.17 11.78 12.10
CA GLU A 383 11.18 12.77 12.49
C GLU A 383 12.38 12.19 13.24
N PRO A 384 12.23 11.29 14.23
CA PRO A 384 13.38 10.74 14.95
C PRO A 384 14.38 10.02 14.02
N ILE A 385 13.91 9.41 12.94
CA ILE A 385 14.76 8.67 12.00
C ILE A 385 15.56 9.63 11.13
N LEU A 386 14.89 10.66 10.61
CA LEU A 386 15.49 11.60 9.66
C LEU A 386 16.49 12.52 10.33
N ASN A 387 16.26 12.84 11.61
CA ASN A 387 17.19 13.62 12.42
C ASN A 387 18.35 12.75 12.97
N GLY A 388 18.48 11.49 12.55
CA GLY A 388 19.53 10.57 12.97
C GLY A 388 19.46 10.19 14.46
N GLN A 389 18.31 10.38 15.10
CA GLN A 389 18.08 10.03 16.51
C GLN A 389 17.73 8.54 16.69
N VAL A 390 17.43 7.86 15.59
CA VAL A 390 17.22 6.41 15.53
C VAL A 390 18.17 5.84 14.48
N ASP A 391 19.13 5.03 14.91
CA ASP A 391 19.89 4.21 13.96
C ASP A 391 18.97 3.12 13.42
N VAL A 392 18.64 3.22 12.13
CA VAL A 392 17.78 2.27 11.43
C VAL A 392 18.39 0.87 11.46
N LEU A 393 19.72 0.72 11.46
CA LEU A 393 20.39 -0.57 11.52
C LEU A 393 20.26 -1.22 12.90
N GLU A 394 20.40 -0.45 13.99
CA GLU A 394 20.16 -0.96 15.35
C GLU A 394 18.67 -1.28 15.58
N ALA A 395 17.77 -0.41 15.12
CA ALA A 395 16.32 -0.60 15.28
C ALA A 395 15.76 -1.79 14.47
N VAL A 396 16.45 -2.19 13.40
CA VAL A 396 16.14 -3.40 12.62
C VAL A 396 16.78 -4.67 13.19
N GLN A 397 17.83 -4.57 14.02
CA GLN A 397 18.45 -5.73 14.69
C GLN A 397 17.77 -6.11 16.02
N VAL A 398 17.07 -5.16 16.66
CA VAL A 398 16.39 -5.34 17.95
C VAL A 398 14.92 -5.78 17.81
N ALA A 399 14.37 -5.77 16.59
CA ALA A 399 13.01 -6.21 16.25
C ALA A 399 13.04 -7.52 15.46
#